data_AF-A0A5J4UEV5-F1
#
_entry.id   AF-A0A5J4UEV5-F1
#
_cell.length_a   1.000
_cell.length_b   1.000
_cell.length_c   1.000
_cell.angle_alpha   90.00
_cell.angle_beta   90.00
_cell.angle_gamma   90.00
#
_symmetry.space_group_name_H-M   'P 1'
#
loop_
_entity.id
_entity.type
_entity.pdbx_description
1 polymer ?
#
loop_
_entity_poly.entity_id
_entity_poly.type
_entity_poly.pdbx_seq_one_letter_code
_entity_poly.pdbx_strand_id
1 'polypeptide(L)'
;MIKTELSFLNFSIDLGNLYFQVDNIDSFLRFSNCYLFRNAGSTAINSHSLVVVNRGSLILGNLNIIGNNHGGNQPLFQSSPKLIQFTSLTVSNIALVSGSTAQLLLNVTELEQQSQITLSDVRVNKSTAGCQAQAGIIFVHASENHSQSKLKEYNPQQILIKNSTINNRSPQNNNNAYEIKFILPYRSISQNLIDQFQIVEFGLTFNHVAVRVLPSEQFDYLIIPLGAKYTNIQVNSKGQEQCISYIANYYNDIQSVLCAVIIIREQDSLGLFKGSPRSVSTTGSYTENDFRTDGIDVSFAGQVSYTASNKITFQPNLPISTDSIDSSLFRIHDGGLVTLTRLYIQRSNISGSENAPIALIINGIEQQSNGVGQLVINNCVLEGGNSVSSDVWYNLGLAETCNVGYGAAIVADGQTIVQIFRSNIRTFEGPVVRALNGASVFIDRYTILDNNGLRNRNTLSSMQTNVVCEGGIGTTTINIALDNVTSFTSTYNAWIYQSSESSCDINATYYGTLGQPRSFPQKNSAKVTIDNTNKTAEVTVGGKFLEPCLRKLVLEIHEKDSTDKQIINIS
;
A
#
# COMPACT_ATOMS: atom_id res chain seq x y z
N MET A 1 -27.41 -56.17 2.32
CA MET A 1 -27.49 -55.03 1.38
C MET A 1 -26.68 -55.38 0.15
N ILE A 2 -27.22 -55.11 -1.04
CA ILE A 2 -26.53 -55.40 -2.32
C ILE A 2 -25.49 -54.29 -2.56
N LYS A 3 -24.31 -54.67 -3.05
CA LYS A 3 -23.29 -53.73 -3.53
C LYS A 3 -23.79 -53.10 -4.82
N THR A 4 -23.83 -51.77 -4.88
CA THR A 4 -24.29 -51.02 -6.04
C THR A 4 -23.17 -50.11 -6.54
N GLU A 5 -22.84 -50.25 -7.82
CA GLU A 5 -21.86 -49.42 -8.50
C GLU A 5 -22.60 -48.59 -9.54
N LEU A 6 -22.73 -47.28 -9.31
CA LEU A 6 -23.39 -46.36 -10.24
C LEU A 6 -22.36 -45.41 -10.82
N SER A 7 -22.19 -45.44 -12.14
CA SER A 7 -21.23 -44.61 -12.86
C SER A 7 -21.88 -43.82 -13.97
N PHE A 8 -21.55 -42.54 -14.01
CA PHE A 8 -22.06 -41.52 -14.90
C PHE A 8 -20.89 -40.96 -15.72
N LEU A 9 -20.97 -41.05 -17.05
CA LEU A 9 -19.85 -40.75 -17.95
C LEU A 9 -20.30 -39.86 -19.12
N ASN A 10 -19.54 -38.79 -19.40
CA ASN A 10 -19.65 -37.98 -20.63
C ASN A 10 -21.07 -37.43 -20.93
N PHE A 11 -21.74 -36.80 -19.97
CA PHE A 11 -23.03 -36.15 -20.23
C PHE A 11 -23.20 -34.81 -19.53
N SER A 12 -24.21 -34.10 -20.00
CA SER A 12 -24.68 -32.82 -19.47
C SER A 12 -26.15 -32.99 -19.07
N ILE A 13 -26.52 -32.65 -17.83
CA ILE A 13 -27.91 -32.82 -17.35
C ILE A 13 -28.35 -31.71 -16.40
N ASP A 14 -29.62 -31.30 -16.52
CA ASP A 14 -30.34 -30.59 -15.45
C ASP A 14 -30.93 -31.63 -14.50
N LEU A 15 -30.42 -31.69 -13.27
CA LEU A 15 -30.79 -32.73 -12.32
C LEU A 15 -32.19 -32.58 -11.73
N GLY A 16 -32.94 -31.51 -12.03
CA GLY A 16 -34.28 -31.41 -11.47
C GLY A 16 -34.25 -31.30 -9.95
N ASN A 17 -35.08 -32.11 -9.30
CA ASN A 17 -35.07 -32.33 -7.86
C ASN A 17 -34.41 -33.68 -7.48
N LEU A 18 -33.60 -34.26 -8.38
CA LEU A 18 -32.92 -35.53 -8.13
C LEU A 18 -31.74 -35.31 -7.18
N TYR A 19 -31.57 -36.25 -6.27
CA TYR A 19 -30.39 -36.40 -5.42
C TYR A 19 -29.98 -37.87 -5.38
N PHE A 20 -28.73 -38.12 -4.99
CA PHE A 20 -28.18 -39.46 -4.92
C PHE A 20 -27.86 -39.84 -3.47
N GLN A 21 -28.14 -41.09 -3.11
CA GLN A 21 -27.84 -41.62 -1.78
C GLN A 21 -27.02 -42.90 -1.89
N VAL A 22 -25.96 -43.00 -1.09
CA VAL A 22 -25.10 -44.19 -0.99
C VAL A 22 -25.08 -44.69 0.45
N ASP A 23 -25.67 -45.86 0.70
CA ASP A 23 -25.89 -46.40 2.06
C ASP A 23 -25.05 -47.64 2.41
N ASN A 24 -24.37 -48.23 1.42
CA ASN A 24 -23.61 -49.46 1.60
C ASN A 24 -22.11 -49.18 1.47
N ILE A 25 -21.32 -49.69 2.42
CA ILE A 25 -19.88 -49.47 2.56
C ILE A 25 -19.06 -49.87 1.32
N ASP A 26 -19.55 -50.83 0.54
CA ASP A 26 -18.89 -51.29 -0.68
C ASP A 26 -19.49 -50.70 -1.96
N SER A 27 -20.54 -49.89 -1.85
CA SER A 27 -21.13 -49.17 -2.97
C SER A 27 -20.33 -47.90 -3.28
N PHE A 28 -20.43 -47.47 -4.55
CA PHE A 28 -19.88 -46.18 -4.94
C PHE A 28 -20.74 -45.48 -5.99
N LEU A 29 -20.67 -44.16 -5.95
CA LEU A 29 -21.20 -43.25 -6.97
C LEU A 29 -20.03 -42.56 -7.66
N ARG A 30 -20.00 -42.64 -9.00
CA ARG A 30 -18.96 -42.02 -9.80
C ARG A 30 -19.55 -41.11 -10.87
N PHE A 31 -19.02 -39.89 -10.97
CA PHE A 31 -19.20 -39.02 -12.12
C PHE A 31 -17.85 -38.80 -12.80
N SER A 32 -17.78 -38.94 -14.12
CA SER A 32 -16.57 -38.59 -14.87
C SER A 32 -16.87 -37.88 -16.18
N ASN A 33 -16.23 -36.72 -16.40
CA ASN A 33 -16.45 -35.85 -17.56
C ASN A 33 -17.92 -35.42 -17.69
N CYS A 34 -18.54 -35.00 -16.59
CA CYS A 34 -19.94 -34.60 -16.57
C CYS A 34 -20.10 -33.09 -16.35
N TYR A 35 -21.23 -32.56 -16.81
CA TYR A 35 -21.65 -31.19 -16.59
C TYR A 35 -23.05 -31.19 -15.95
N LEU A 36 -23.12 -30.80 -14.69
CA LEU A 36 -24.35 -30.75 -13.91
C LEU A 36 -24.77 -29.29 -13.77
N PHE A 37 -26.00 -28.97 -14.12
CA PHE A 37 -26.47 -27.59 -14.07
C PHE A 37 -27.92 -27.51 -13.63
N ARG A 38 -28.39 -26.29 -13.38
CA ARG A 38 -29.76 -25.99 -12.97
C ARG A 38 -30.34 -24.86 -13.81
N ASN A 39 -30.92 -25.13 -14.98
CA ASN A 39 -31.32 -24.07 -15.93
C ASN A 39 -32.82 -23.73 -15.90
N ALA A 40 -33.69 -24.57 -15.33
CA ALA A 40 -35.15 -24.42 -15.52
C ALA A 40 -36.02 -24.47 -14.25
N GLY A 41 -35.43 -24.51 -13.04
CA GLY A 41 -36.20 -24.61 -11.79
C GLY A 41 -36.02 -23.39 -10.88
N SER A 42 -37.05 -23.01 -10.13
CA SER A 42 -36.95 -22.04 -9.02
C SER A 42 -36.25 -22.62 -7.78
N THR A 43 -35.95 -23.92 -7.77
CA THR A 43 -35.29 -24.61 -6.66
C THR A 43 -33.78 -24.68 -6.87
N ALA A 44 -33.04 -24.28 -5.84
CA ALA A 44 -31.59 -24.39 -5.80
C ALA A 44 -31.12 -25.84 -5.92
N ILE A 45 -29.96 -26.04 -6.57
CA ILE A 45 -29.33 -27.37 -6.72
C ILE A 45 -28.96 -28.00 -5.37
N ASN A 46 -28.75 -27.17 -4.35
CA ASN A 46 -28.50 -27.54 -2.96
C ASN A 46 -29.71 -27.23 -2.04
N SER A 47 -30.93 -27.25 -2.59
CA SER A 47 -32.16 -27.24 -1.78
C SER A 47 -32.20 -28.47 -0.85
N HIS A 48 -31.70 -29.60 -1.36
CA HIS A 48 -31.24 -30.77 -0.62
C HIS A 48 -29.80 -31.07 -1.06
N SER A 49 -29.03 -31.81 -0.26
CA SER A 49 -27.70 -32.25 -0.71
C SER A 49 -27.81 -33.07 -1.98
N LEU A 50 -27.02 -32.69 -2.98
CA LEU A 50 -27.00 -33.35 -4.29
C LEU A 50 -26.56 -34.81 -4.16
N VAL A 51 -25.59 -35.07 -3.29
CA VAL A 51 -25.20 -36.42 -2.90
C VAL A 51 -25.13 -36.54 -1.39
N VAL A 52 -25.74 -37.60 -0.86
CA VAL A 52 -25.64 -38.05 0.53
C VAL A 52 -24.95 -39.40 0.56
N VAL A 53 -23.76 -39.47 1.15
CA VAL A 53 -23.01 -40.73 1.31
C VAL A 53 -23.06 -41.12 2.77
N ASN A 54 -24.01 -41.97 3.16
CA ASN A 54 -24.09 -42.48 4.52
C ASN A 54 -23.02 -43.55 4.78
N ARG A 55 -22.72 -44.38 3.78
CA ARG A 55 -21.61 -45.35 3.75
C ARG A 55 -21.16 -45.55 2.31
N GLY A 56 -19.88 -45.85 2.08
CA GLY A 56 -19.36 -46.13 0.73
C GLY A 56 -18.55 -44.98 0.13
N SER A 57 -18.51 -44.88 -1.19
CA SER A 57 -17.56 -43.99 -1.88
C SER A 57 -18.21 -43.01 -2.85
N LEU A 58 -17.67 -41.79 -2.93
CA LEU A 58 -18.00 -40.78 -3.94
C LEU A 58 -16.75 -40.40 -4.73
N ILE A 59 -16.79 -40.59 -6.04
CA ILE A 59 -15.67 -40.35 -6.94
C ILE A 59 -16.10 -39.37 -8.03
N LEU A 60 -15.55 -38.17 -8.01
CA LEU A 60 -15.83 -37.10 -8.97
C LEU A 60 -14.57 -36.82 -9.79
N GLY A 61 -14.66 -36.95 -11.12
CA GLY A 61 -13.56 -36.70 -12.04
C GLY A 61 -13.96 -35.76 -13.18
N ASN A 62 -13.24 -34.67 -13.41
CA ASN A 62 -13.54 -33.70 -14.47
C ASN A 62 -15.04 -33.33 -14.49
N LEU A 63 -15.52 -32.81 -13.37
CA LEU A 63 -16.93 -32.52 -13.13
C LEU A 63 -17.13 -31.01 -13.00
N ASN A 64 -18.11 -30.48 -13.73
CA ASN A 64 -18.53 -29.08 -13.61
C ASN A 64 -19.93 -29.01 -13.04
N ILE A 65 -20.15 -28.19 -12.01
CA ILE A 65 -21.44 -27.97 -11.37
C ILE A 65 -21.78 -26.48 -11.38
N ILE A 66 -22.95 -26.12 -11.91
CA ILE A 66 -23.44 -24.73 -11.97
C ILE A 66 -24.83 -24.61 -11.33
N GLY A 67 -24.96 -23.81 -10.26
CA GLY A 67 -26.21 -23.69 -9.49
C GLY A 67 -27.09 -22.48 -9.79
N ASN A 68 -26.68 -21.59 -10.69
CA ASN A 68 -27.41 -20.36 -11.05
C ASN A 68 -27.74 -19.40 -9.87
N ASN A 69 -27.02 -19.49 -8.75
CA ASN A 69 -27.12 -18.61 -7.58
C ASN A 69 -28.49 -18.60 -6.88
N HIS A 70 -29.30 -19.65 -7.06
CA HIS A 70 -30.47 -19.84 -6.22
C HIS A 70 -30.05 -20.26 -4.80
N GLY A 71 -30.63 -19.63 -3.77
CA GLY A 71 -30.29 -19.91 -2.38
C GLY A 71 -30.80 -21.28 -1.92
N GLY A 72 -29.88 -22.19 -1.59
CA GLY A 72 -30.17 -23.49 -0.98
C GLY A 72 -29.95 -23.52 0.53
N ASN A 73 -30.29 -24.66 1.15
CA ASN A 73 -30.27 -24.84 2.60
C ASN A 73 -29.27 -25.89 3.08
N GLN A 74 -28.68 -26.65 2.17
CA GLN A 74 -27.86 -27.82 2.47
C GLN A 74 -26.48 -27.72 1.79
N PRO A 75 -25.46 -28.46 2.28
CA PRO A 75 -24.22 -28.63 1.54
C PRO A 75 -24.47 -29.37 0.24
N LEU A 76 -23.63 -29.12 -0.77
CA LEU A 76 -23.72 -29.85 -2.04
C LEU A 76 -23.50 -31.35 -1.83
N PHE A 77 -22.56 -31.71 -0.95
CA PHE A 77 -22.25 -33.08 -0.58
C PHE A 77 -22.28 -33.27 0.94
N GLN A 78 -23.09 -34.22 1.40
CA GLN A 78 -23.17 -34.67 2.80
C GLN A 78 -22.58 -36.07 2.90
N SER A 79 -21.72 -36.35 3.89
CA SER A 79 -20.99 -37.62 3.90
C SER A 79 -20.55 -38.16 5.27
N SER A 80 -20.62 -39.48 5.43
CA SER A 80 -19.86 -40.31 6.37
C SER A 80 -19.19 -41.44 5.55
N PRO A 81 -18.12 -41.12 4.80
CA PRO A 81 -17.67 -41.94 3.68
C PRO A 81 -16.64 -43.01 4.08
N LYS A 82 -16.51 -44.03 3.23
CA LYS A 82 -15.28 -44.83 3.07
C LYS A 82 -14.25 -44.10 2.21
N LEU A 83 -14.68 -43.46 1.11
CA LEU A 83 -13.79 -42.72 0.22
C LEU A 83 -14.49 -41.51 -0.41
N ILE A 84 -13.85 -40.34 -0.33
CA ILE A 84 -14.17 -39.17 -1.15
C ILE A 84 -12.96 -38.88 -2.03
N GLN A 85 -13.16 -38.86 -3.34
CA GLN A 85 -12.12 -38.52 -4.29
C GLN A 85 -12.65 -37.51 -5.31
N PHE A 86 -12.19 -36.26 -5.22
CA PHE A 86 -12.48 -35.22 -6.20
C PHE A 86 -11.22 -34.93 -7.00
N THR A 87 -11.33 -35.01 -8.32
CA THR A 87 -10.25 -34.75 -9.29
C THR A 87 -10.78 -33.85 -10.38
N SER A 88 -10.23 -32.63 -10.52
CA SER A 88 -10.71 -31.63 -11.48
C SER A 88 -12.21 -31.34 -11.33
N LEU A 89 -12.61 -30.85 -10.15
CA LEU A 89 -13.99 -30.48 -9.85
C LEU A 89 -14.12 -28.95 -9.90
N THR A 90 -15.00 -28.43 -10.75
CA THR A 90 -15.37 -27.00 -10.73
C THR A 90 -16.79 -26.84 -10.23
N VAL A 91 -16.97 -26.02 -9.20
CA VAL A 91 -18.26 -25.68 -8.61
C VAL A 91 -18.43 -24.17 -8.70
N SER A 92 -19.53 -23.75 -9.33
CA SER A 92 -19.79 -22.34 -9.60
C SER A 92 -21.24 -21.95 -9.38
N ASN A 93 -21.47 -20.68 -9.02
CA ASN A 93 -22.79 -20.11 -8.85
C ASN A 93 -23.69 -20.93 -7.91
N ILE A 94 -23.15 -21.45 -6.80
CA ILE A 94 -23.93 -22.11 -5.73
C ILE A 94 -24.14 -21.10 -4.61
N ALA A 95 -25.34 -21.03 -4.04
CA ALA A 95 -25.61 -20.12 -2.93
C ALA A 95 -26.28 -20.85 -1.76
N LEU A 96 -25.96 -20.44 -0.55
CA LEU A 96 -26.75 -20.73 0.65
C LEU A 96 -27.63 -19.52 0.99
N VAL A 97 -28.81 -19.78 1.56
CA VAL A 97 -29.66 -18.71 2.08
C VAL A 97 -28.97 -17.94 3.21
N SER A 98 -29.31 -16.65 3.35
CA SER A 98 -28.81 -15.82 4.45
C SER A 98 -29.15 -16.45 5.81
N GLY A 99 -28.20 -16.40 6.75
CA GLY A 99 -28.36 -17.04 8.06
C GLY A 99 -28.05 -18.54 8.10
N SER A 100 -27.74 -19.18 6.97
CA SER A 100 -27.36 -20.59 6.96
C SER A 100 -26.04 -20.85 7.71
N THR A 101 -26.00 -21.94 8.47
CA THR A 101 -24.82 -22.49 9.15
C THR A 101 -24.21 -23.68 8.40
N ALA A 102 -24.85 -24.12 7.30
CA ALA A 102 -24.39 -25.25 6.51
C ALA A 102 -23.07 -24.94 5.78
N GLN A 103 -22.33 -25.99 5.46
CA GLN A 103 -21.19 -25.90 4.55
C GLN A 103 -21.67 -25.78 3.12
N LEU A 104 -20.91 -25.12 2.26
CA LEU A 104 -21.30 -24.93 0.87
C LEU A 104 -21.05 -26.20 0.03
N LEU A 105 -19.85 -26.78 0.13
CA LEU A 105 -19.40 -27.87 -0.74
C LEU A 105 -19.53 -29.24 -0.08
N LEU A 106 -18.82 -29.46 1.02
CA LEU A 106 -18.64 -30.78 1.61
C LEU A 106 -18.80 -30.73 3.13
N ASN A 107 -19.73 -31.53 3.65
CA ASN A 107 -19.92 -31.74 5.07
C ASN A 107 -19.70 -33.21 5.42
N VAL A 108 -18.56 -33.52 6.05
CA VAL A 108 -18.24 -34.86 6.53
C VAL A 108 -18.56 -34.96 8.03
N THR A 109 -19.67 -35.63 8.36
CA THR A 109 -20.16 -35.75 9.74
C THR A 109 -19.38 -36.75 10.58
N GLU A 110 -18.79 -37.75 9.93
CA GLU A 110 -17.98 -38.77 10.58
C GLU A 110 -16.98 -39.36 9.58
N LEU A 111 -15.68 -39.21 9.86
CA LEU A 111 -14.58 -39.80 9.10
C LEU A 111 -13.89 -40.88 9.94
N GLU A 112 -14.11 -42.14 9.57
CA GLU A 112 -13.52 -43.30 10.25
C GLU A 112 -12.03 -43.48 9.94
N GLN A 113 -11.32 -44.28 10.75
CA GLN A 113 -9.87 -44.52 10.62
C GLN A 113 -9.41 -45.16 9.29
N GLN A 114 -10.31 -45.77 8.52
CA GLN A 114 -9.97 -46.36 7.22
C GLN A 114 -10.41 -45.50 6.04
N SER A 115 -11.08 -44.38 6.34
CA SER A 115 -11.65 -43.52 5.33
C SER A 115 -10.63 -42.55 4.76
N GLN A 116 -10.82 -42.15 3.51
CA GLN A 116 -9.92 -41.22 2.82
C GLN A 116 -10.70 -40.11 2.12
N ILE A 117 -10.15 -38.89 2.16
CA ILE A 117 -10.61 -37.72 1.43
C ILE A 117 -9.43 -37.19 0.61
N THR A 118 -9.56 -37.21 -0.72
CA THR A 118 -8.59 -36.60 -1.62
C THR A 118 -9.27 -35.57 -2.50
N LEU A 119 -8.84 -34.31 -2.40
CA LEU A 119 -9.31 -33.20 -3.20
C LEU A 119 -8.14 -32.67 -4.05
N SER A 120 -8.24 -32.82 -5.37
CA SER A 120 -7.19 -32.42 -6.30
C SER A 120 -7.78 -31.59 -7.43
N ASP A 121 -7.24 -30.39 -7.67
CA ASP A 121 -7.78 -29.46 -8.69
C ASP A 121 -9.28 -29.17 -8.47
N VAL A 122 -9.64 -28.89 -7.22
CA VAL A 122 -11.00 -28.47 -6.85
C VAL A 122 -11.07 -26.95 -6.90
N ARG A 123 -12.04 -26.40 -7.63
CA ARG A 123 -12.24 -24.95 -7.80
C ARG A 123 -13.66 -24.59 -7.40
N VAL A 124 -13.80 -23.85 -6.32
CA VAL A 124 -15.09 -23.26 -5.90
C VAL A 124 -15.04 -21.77 -6.22
N ASN A 125 -15.88 -21.30 -7.14
CA ASN A 125 -15.89 -19.90 -7.56
C ASN A 125 -17.30 -19.32 -7.64
N LYS A 126 -17.41 -17.99 -7.56
CA LYS A 126 -18.69 -17.25 -7.70
C LYS A 126 -19.85 -17.84 -6.86
N SER A 127 -19.54 -18.39 -5.69
CA SER A 127 -20.49 -19.11 -4.86
C SER A 127 -20.54 -18.50 -3.47
N THR A 128 -21.74 -18.41 -2.90
CA THR A 128 -22.05 -17.73 -1.65
C THR A 128 -22.24 -18.76 -0.54
N ALA A 129 -21.28 -18.89 0.39
CA ALA A 129 -21.52 -19.65 1.61
C ALA A 129 -22.34 -18.82 2.63
N GLY A 130 -22.78 -19.47 3.71
CA GLY A 130 -23.49 -18.80 4.79
C GLY A 130 -22.66 -17.71 5.49
N CYS A 131 -23.33 -16.72 6.07
CA CYS A 131 -22.72 -15.58 6.78
C CYS A 131 -22.57 -15.80 8.30
N GLN A 132 -22.93 -16.99 8.80
CA GLN A 132 -22.82 -17.34 10.22
C GLN A 132 -21.43 -17.88 10.56
N ALA A 133 -20.99 -17.75 11.81
CA ALA A 133 -19.68 -18.22 12.27
C ALA A 133 -19.47 -19.74 12.02
N GLN A 134 -20.56 -20.51 12.01
CA GLN A 134 -20.54 -21.95 11.75
C GLN A 134 -20.43 -22.31 10.26
N ALA A 135 -20.74 -21.39 9.36
CA ALA A 135 -20.64 -21.62 7.92
C ALA A 135 -19.18 -21.78 7.46
N GLY A 136 -19.02 -22.36 6.26
CA GLY A 136 -17.73 -22.58 5.59
C GLY A 136 -17.93 -23.30 4.26
N ILE A 137 -16.85 -23.66 3.58
CA ILE A 137 -16.93 -24.45 2.33
C ILE A 137 -16.83 -25.94 2.63
N ILE A 138 -15.91 -26.33 3.51
CA ILE A 138 -15.65 -27.73 3.86
C ILE A 138 -15.66 -27.90 5.38
N PHE A 139 -16.31 -28.95 5.85
CA PHE A 139 -16.23 -29.40 7.25
C PHE A 139 -15.92 -30.88 7.28
N VAL A 140 -15.02 -31.27 8.19
CA VAL A 140 -14.69 -32.67 8.44
C VAL A 140 -14.62 -32.95 9.92
N HIS A 141 -15.42 -33.91 10.37
CA HIS A 141 -15.37 -34.44 11.73
C HIS A 141 -14.80 -35.86 11.71
N ALA A 142 -13.58 -36.02 12.21
CA ALA A 142 -12.96 -37.33 12.38
C ALA A 142 -13.46 -38.02 13.64
N SER A 143 -13.83 -39.30 13.53
CA SER A 143 -14.55 -40.00 14.60
C SER A 143 -13.64 -40.37 15.79
N GLU A 144 -14.21 -40.34 17.00
CA GLU A 144 -13.55 -40.88 18.18
C GLU A 144 -13.72 -42.41 18.22
N ASN A 145 -12.63 -43.15 17.99
CA ASN A 145 -12.65 -44.59 18.25
C ASN A 145 -12.65 -44.84 19.77
N HIS A 146 -13.82 -45.08 20.36
CA HIS A 146 -13.99 -45.40 21.78
C HIS A 146 -13.47 -46.79 22.21
N SER A 147 -12.80 -47.54 21.32
CA SER A 147 -12.22 -48.85 21.67
C SER A 147 -10.89 -48.65 22.41
N GLN A 148 -11.00 -48.64 23.75
CA GLN A 148 -9.96 -48.41 24.77
C GLN A 148 -8.66 -49.26 24.68
N SER A 149 -8.48 -50.14 23.69
CA SER A 149 -7.35 -51.09 23.68
C SER A 149 -6.27 -50.86 22.62
N LYS A 150 -6.48 -50.02 21.59
CA LYS A 150 -5.40 -49.55 20.69
C LYS A 150 -5.74 -48.16 20.12
N LEU A 151 -5.53 -47.13 20.92
CA LEU A 151 -5.49 -45.73 20.45
C LEU A 151 -4.31 -45.55 19.49
N LYS A 152 -4.52 -45.86 18.21
CA LYS A 152 -3.67 -45.31 17.16
C LYS A 152 -4.03 -43.84 17.02
N GLU A 153 -3.03 -42.97 17.11
CA GLU A 153 -3.14 -41.55 16.77
C GLU A 153 -3.89 -41.41 15.43
N TYR A 154 -4.76 -40.40 15.34
CA TYR A 154 -5.38 -40.02 14.06
C TYR A 154 -4.28 -39.83 13.02
N ASN A 155 -4.41 -40.47 11.85
CA ASN A 155 -3.44 -40.33 10.77
C ASN A 155 -3.94 -39.26 9.78
N PRO A 156 -3.38 -38.04 9.79
CA PRO A 156 -3.81 -36.96 8.92
C PRO A 156 -3.59 -37.26 7.43
N GLN A 157 -2.80 -38.28 7.06
CA GLN A 157 -2.66 -38.76 5.67
C GLN A 157 -3.99 -39.21 5.03
N GLN A 158 -5.07 -39.34 5.82
CA GLN A 158 -6.40 -39.61 5.29
C GLN A 158 -6.98 -38.44 4.50
N ILE A 159 -6.55 -37.21 4.78
CA ILE A 159 -7.03 -36.01 4.09
C ILE A 159 -5.87 -35.50 3.25
N LEU A 160 -6.11 -35.25 1.97
CA LEU A 160 -5.15 -34.61 1.09
C LEU A 160 -5.87 -33.57 0.23
N ILE A 161 -5.46 -32.31 0.31
CA ILE A 161 -5.98 -31.21 -0.50
C ILE A 161 -4.83 -30.62 -1.29
N LYS A 162 -4.91 -30.69 -2.62
CA LYS A 162 -3.83 -30.20 -3.48
C LYS A 162 -4.31 -29.46 -4.72
N ASN A 163 -3.50 -28.51 -5.18
CA ASN A 163 -3.73 -27.72 -6.40
C ASN A 163 -5.15 -27.14 -6.49
N SER A 164 -5.74 -26.72 -5.36
CA SER A 164 -7.15 -26.39 -5.27
C SER A 164 -7.35 -24.92 -4.93
N THR A 165 -8.43 -24.32 -5.43
CA THR A 165 -8.87 -22.95 -5.10
C THR A 165 -10.19 -23.01 -4.36
N ILE A 166 -10.17 -22.67 -3.07
CA ILE A 166 -11.32 -22.72 -2.16
C ILE A 166 -11.61 -21.30 -1.71
N ASN A 167 -12.63 -20.67 -2.30
CA ASN A 167 -12.91 -19.26 -2.12
C ASN A 167 -14.38 -19.02 -1.82
N ASN A 168 -14.67 -18.57 -0.60
CA ASN A 168 -16.00 -18.13 -0.21
C ASN A 168 -16.23 -16.71 -0.73
N ARG A 169 -17.03 -16.53 -1.78
CA ARG A 169 -17.35 -15.19 -2.30
C ARG A 169 -18.76 -14.75 -1.97
N SER A 170 -18.79 -13.61 -1.29
CA SER A 170 -19.86 -12.63 -1.21
C SER A 170 -21.12 -13.04 -0.43
N PRO A 171 -21.51 -12.27 0.60
CA PRO A 171 -20.82 -11.06 1.09
C PRO A 171 -19.47 -11.38 1.75
N GLN A 172 -18.54 -10.41 1.75
CA GLN A 172 -17.30 -10.46 2.55
C GLN A 172 -17.67 -10.83 3.99
N ASN A 173 -17.12 -11.93 4.47
CA ASN A 173 -17.54 -12.53 5.73
C ASN A 173 -16.75 -11.89 6.90
N ASN A 174 -17.41 -11.02 7.64
CA ASN A 174 -16.85 -10.29 8.79
C ASN A 174 -16.90 -11.05 10.12
N ASN A 175 -17.41 -12.30 10.14
CA ASN A 175 -17.75 -13.02 11.39
C ASN A 175 -16.86 -14.24 11.67
N ASN A 176 -15.52 -14.12 11.62
CA ASN A 176 -14.58 -15.21 11.97
C ASN A 176 -14.90 -16.54 11.25
N ALA A 177 -15.44 -16.49 10.03
CA ALA A 177 -15.77 -17.69 9.29
C ALA A 177 -14.52 -18.26 8.60
N TYR A 178 -14.54 -19.58 8.45
CA TYR A 178 -13.41 -20.38 7.98
C TYR A 178 -13.75 -21.00 6.64
N GLU A 179 -12.77 -21.13 5.75
CA GLU A 179 -12.97 -21.86 4.50
C GLU A 179 -13.13 -23.36 4.78
N ILE A 180 -12.33 -23.88 5.71
CA ILE A 180 -12.29 -25.30 6.08
C ILE A 180 -12.25 -25.46 7.59
N LYS A 181 -13.00 -26.44 8.11
CA LYS A 181 -13.02 -26.82 9.52
C LYS A 181 -12.72 -28.28 9.73
N PHE A 182 -11.93 -28.58 10.75
CA PHE A 182 -11.68 -29.93 11.24
C PHE A 182 -12.05 -30.07 12.71
N ILE A 183 -12.75 -31.15 13.03
CA ILE A 183 -12.81 -31.67 14.39
C ILE A 183 -11.99 -32.95 14.41
N LEU A 184 -10.96 -32.98 15.25
CA LEU A 184 -10.04 -34.10 15.40
C LEU A 184 -10.29 -34.83 16.72
N PRO A 185 -10.05 -36.16 16.77
CA PRO A 185 -10.17 -36.96 17.99
C PRO A 185 -9.18 -36.54 19.07
N TYR A 186 -9.47 -36.90 20.32
CA TYR A 186 -8.57 -36.69 21.45
C TYR A 186 -7.12 -37.16 21.18
N ARG A 187 -6.16 -36.33 21.61
CA ARG A 187 -4.69 -36.47 21.41
C ARG A 187 -4.17 -36.32 19.97
N SER A 188 -5.01 -35.90 19.02
CA SER A 188 -4.52 -35.57 17.68
C SER A 188 -3.60 -34.34 17.71
N ILE A 189 -2.55 -34.36 16.91
CA ILE A 189 -1.66 -33.21 16.71
C ILE A 189 -2.17 -32.44 15.49
N SER A 190 -2.85 -31.31 15.71
CA SER A 190 -3.42 -30.47 14.64
C SER A 190 -2.39 -30.04 13.61
N GLN A 191 -1.14 -29.81 14.02
CA GLN A 191 -0.03 -29.40 13.16
C GLN A 191 0.25 -30.40 12.02
N ASN A 192 -0.05 -31.69 12.22
CA ASN A 192 0.18 -32.71 11.21
C ASN A 192 -0.78 -32.59 10.00
N LEU A 193 -1.84 -31.77 10.11
CA LEU A 193 -2.70 -31.41 8.97
C LEU A 193 -2.01 -30.48 7.98
N ILE A 194 -0.98 -29.71 8.38
CA ILE A 194 -0.35 -28.71 7.51
C ILE A 194 0.21 -29.35 6.23
N ASP A 195 0.89 -30.48 6.37
CA ASP A 195 1.51 -31.20 5.24
C ASP A 195 0.48 -31.82 4.27
N GLN A 196 -0.80 -31.82 4.66
CA GLN A 196 -1.91 -32.29 3.83
C GLN A 196 -2.43 -31.20 2.87
N PHE A 197 -1.99 -29.95 3.04
CA PHE A 197 -2.29 -28.84 2.14
C PHE A 197 -1.11 -28.61 1.21
N GLN A 198 -1.28 -28.96 -0.07
CA GLN A 198 -0.22 -28.85 -1.07
C GLN A 198 -0.65 -27.93 -2.20
N ILE A 199 -0.15 -26.68 -2.18
CA ILE A 199 -0.51 -25.67 -3.20
C ILE A 199 -2.04 -25.43 -3.17
N VAL A 200 -2.54 -24.98 -2.02
CA VAL A 200 -3.95 -24.63 -1.85
C VAL A 200 -4.08 -23.12 -1.81
N GLU A 201 -5.01 -22.61 -2.60
CA GLU A 201 -5.33 -21.20 -2.66
C GLU A 201 -6.65 -20.96 -1.97
N PHE A 202 -6.64 -20.13 -0.94
CA PHE A 202 -7.84 -19.78 -0.21
C PHE A 202 -8.42 -18.44 -0.64
N GLY A 203 -9.67 -18.18 -0.27
CA GLY A 203 -10.36 -16.91 -0.47
C GLY A 203 -9.76 -15.77 0.34
N LEU A 204 -10.48 -14.64 0.39
CA LEU A 204 -10.10 -13.46 1.15
C LEU A 204 -10.44 -13.61 2.65
N THR A 205 -10.03 -14.70 3.29
CA THR A 205 -10.26 -14.92 4.72
C THR A 205 -8.97 -14.80 5.54
N PHE A 206 -9.10 -14.44 6.81
CA PHE A 206 -7.97 -14.35 7.74
C PHE A 206 -7.45 -15.73 8.13
N ASN A 207 -8.38 -16.61 8.50
CA ASN A 207 -8.12 -17.91 9.07
C ASN A 207 -8.81 -18.97 8.23
N HIS A 208 -8.15 -19.37 7.15
CA HIS A 208 -8.73 -20.27 6.16
C HIS A 208 -9.09 -21.64 6.77
N VAL A 209 -8.27 -22.13 7.71
CA VAL A 209 -8.43 -23.44 8.32
C VAL A 209 -8.54 -23.31 9.84
N ALA A 210 -9.63 -23.83 10.39
CA ALA A 210 -9.78 -24.03 11.82
C ALA A 210 -9.73 -25.51 12.18
N VAL A 211 -9.11 -25.79 13.32
CA VAL A 211 -9.02 -27.13 13.86
C VAL A 211 -9.42 -27.10 15.33
N ARG A 212 -10.25 -28.04 15.73
CA ARG A 212 -10.59 -28.30 17.11
C ARG A 212 -10.21 -29.72 17.45
N VAL A 213 -9.47 -29.92 18.53
CA VAL A 213 -9.10 -31.26 19.02
C VAL A 213 -9.93 -31.56 20.26
N LEU A 214 -10.71 -32.64 20.22
CA LEU A 214 -11.54 -33.03 21.36
C LEU A 214 -10.67 -33.31 22.61
N PRO A 215 -11.17 -33.07 23.83
CA PRO A 215 -12.51 -32.55 24.16
C PRO A 215 -12.59 -31.02 24.14
N SER A 216 -11.63 -30.29 23.54
CA SER A 216 -11.73 -28.83 23.45
C SER A 216 -12.99 -28.45 22.69
N GLU A 217 -13.71 -27.44 23.20
CA GLU A 217 -14.85 -26.86 22.50
C GLU A 217 -14.44 -25.69 21.58
N GLN A 218 -13.22 -25.18 21.74
CA GLN A 218 -12.71 -24.03 20.99
C GLN A 218 -11.95 -24.47 19.73
N PHE A 219 -12.14 -23.75 18.64
CA PHE A 219 -11.35 -23.90 17.43
C PHE A 219 -10.07 -23.06 17.53
N ASP A 220 -8.95 -23.69 17.20
CA ASP A 220 -7.67 -23.04 16.98
C ASP A 220 -7.44 -22.80 15.49
N TYR A 221 -6.74 -21.72 15.16
CA TYR A 221 -6.38 -21.40 13.79
C TYR A 221 -5.15 -22.20 13.36
N LEU A 222 -5.25 -22.89 12.23
CA LEU A 222 -4.11 -23.58 11.65
C LEU A 222 -3.45 -22.68 10.59
N ILE A 223 -2.20 -22.29 10.86
CA ILE A 223 -1.40 -21.45 9.96
C ILE A 223 -0.97 -22.31 8.76
N ILE A 224 -1.70 -22.19 7.65
CA ILE A 224 -1.35 -22.84 6.39
C ILE A 224 -0.47 -21.90 5.56
N PRO A 225 0.73 -22.33 5.14
CA PRO A 225 1.56 -21.54 4.23
C PRO A 225 0.79 -21.17 2.97
N LEU A 226 0.83 -19.90 2.61
CA LEU A 226 0.17 -19.41 1.41
C LEU A 226 1.00 -19.74 0.16
N GLY A 227 0.31 -19.92 -0.96
CA GLY A 227 0.97 -20.23 -2.23
C GLY A 227 1.84 -19.08 -2.77
N ALA A 228 2.74 -19.40 -3.70
CA ALA A 228 3.72 -18.46 -4.27
C ALA A 228 3.09 -17.19 -4.88
N LYS A 229 1.84 -17.22 -5.34
CA LYS A 229 1.17 -16.03 -5.89
C LYS A 229 1.01 -14.88 -4.89
N TYR A 230 0.98 -15.18 -3.59
CA TYR A 230 0.86 -14.17 -2.54
C TYR A 230 2.23 -13.59 -2.14
N THR A 231 3.35 -14.18 -2.58
CA THR A 231 4.68 -13.62 -2.28
C THR A 231 4.88 -12.29 -3.01
N ASN A 232 4.22 -12.12 -4.16
CA ASN A 232 4.28 -10.93 -4.99
C ASN A 232 2.93 -10.22 -4.95
N ILE A 233 2.92 -8.99 -4.46
CA ILE A 233 1.71 -8.18 -4.37
C ILE A 233 1.67 -7.21 -5.55
N GLN A 234 0.56 -7.18 -6.27
CA GLN A 234 0.31 -6.18 -7.30
C GLN A 234 -0.54 -5.03 -6.75
N VAL A 235 0.02 -3.83 -6.80
CA VAL A 235 -0.67 -2.58 -6.48
C VAL A 235 -1.04 -1.86 -7.76
N ASN A 236 -2.32 -1.55 -7.92
CA ASN A 236 -2.86 -0.81 -9.04
C ASN A 236 -3.65 0.38 -8.46
N SER A 237 -3.37 1.62 -8.86
CA SER A 237 -4.12 2.77 -8.32
C SER A 237 -5.62 2.76 -8.65
N LYS A 238 -6.04 1.91 -9.60
CA LYS A 238 -7.45 1.59 -9.90
C LYS A 238 -7.93 0.29 -9.25
N GLY A 239 -7.16 -0.26 -8.33
CA GLY A 239 -7.52 -1.42 -7.51
C GLY A 239 -8.79 -1.14 -6.71
N GLN A 240 -9.53 -2.19 -6.39
CA GLN A 240 -10.79 -2.08 -5.66
C GLN A 240 -10.60 -2.13 -4.14
N GLU A 241 -9.46 -2.65 -3.68
CA GLU A 241 -9.21 -2.95 -2.27
C GLU A 241 -8.33 -1.86 -1.65
N GLN A 242 -8.88 -1.11 -0.69
CA GLN A 242 -8.13 -0.25 0.22
C GLN A 242 -8.13 -0.86 1.61
N CYS A 243 -7.05 -0.71 2.35
CA CYS A 243 -6.99 -1.16 3.73
C CYS A 243 -6.17 -0.23 4.62
N ILE A 244 -6.72 0.04 5.80
CA ILE A 244 -6.07 0.77 6.91
C ILE A 244 -5.60 -0.20 8.01
N SER A 245 -6.03 -1.45 7.92
CA SER A 245 -5.64 -2.57 8.77
C SER A 245 -5.64 -3.84 7.93
N TYR A 246 -4.98 -4.88 8.40
CA TYR A 246 -5.01 -6.16 7.72
C TYR A 246 -6.41 -6.75 7.86
N ILE A 247 -7.12 -6.87 6.73
CA ILE A 247 -8.50 -7.38 6.67
C ILE A 247 -8.64 -8.71 5.92
N ALA A 248 -7.67 -9.05 5.06
CA ALA A 248 -7.63 -10.31 4.33
C ALA A 248 -6.27 -10.52 3.64
N ASN A 249 -6.09 -11.74 3.12
CA ASN A 249 -4.97 -12.10 2.26
C ASN A 249 -5.23 -11.66 0.81
N TYR A 250 -4.81 -10.46 0.45
CA TYR A 250 -4.83 -9.97 -0.93
C TYR A 250 -3.49 -10.20 -1.63
N TYR A 251 -3.53 -10.35 -2.94
CA TYR A 251 -2.33 -10.35 -3.80
C TYR A 251 -2.51 -9.53 -5.08
N ASN A 252 -3.77 -9.31 -5.51
CA ASN A 252 -4.16 -8.48 -6.64
C ASN A 252 -5.21 -7.44 -6.19
N ASP A 253 -5.46 -6.45 -7.05
CA ASP A 253 -6.50 -5.41 -6.90
C ASP A 253 -6.35 -4.49 -5.68
N ILE A 254 -5.15 -4.41 -5.10
CA ILE A 254 -4.83 -3.50 -3.99
C ILE A 254 -4.57 -2.09 -4.54
N GLN A 255 -5.20 -1.09 -3.93
CA GLN A 255 -5.18 0.27 -4.42
C GLN A 255 -3.93 1.08 -4.01
N SER A 256 -3.39 0.82 -2.81
CA SER A 256 -2.27 1.60 -2.26
C SER A 256 -1.10 0.71 -1.81
N VAL A 257 0.12 1.26 -1.85
CA VAL A 257 1.30 0.54 -1.35
C VAL A 257 1.26 0.40 0.17
N LEU A 258 0.66 1.37 0.87
CA LEU A 258 0.43 1.25 2.31
C LEU A 258 -0.36 -0.01 2.65
N CYS A 259 -1.45 -0.28 1.91
CA CYS A 259 -2.22 -1.50 2.13
C CYS A 259 -1.38 -2.76 1.86
N ALA A 260 -0.56 -2.76 0.81
CA ALA A 260 0.37 -3.87 0.55
C ALA A 260 1.38 -4.08 1.69
N VAL A 261 1.91 -3.00 2.28
CA VAL A 261 2.82 -3.08 3.44
C VAL A 261 2.11 -3.65 4.68
N ILE A 262 0.89 -3.22 4.95
CA ILE A 262 0.05 -3.75 6.04
C ILE A 262 -0.15 -5.26 5.86
N ILE A 263 -0.50 -5.68 4.64
CA ILE A 263 -0.69 -7.11 4.31
C ILE A 263 0.60 -7.90 4.51
N ILE A 264 1.74 -7.42 4.00
CA ILE A 264 3.02 -8.14 4.11
C ILE A 264 3.42 -8.29 5.57
N ARG A 265 3.35 -7.21 6.36
CA ARG A 265 3.73 -7.22 7.78
C ARG A 265 2.94 -8.24 8.58
N GLU A 266 1.63 -8.27 8.40
CA GLU A 266 0.78 -9.20 9.14
C GLU A 266 0.92 -10.64 8.64
N GLN A 267 1.14 -10.84 7.35
CA GLN A 267 1.44 -12.18 6.85
C GLN A 267 2.77 -12.72 7.39
N ASP A 268 3.77 -11.84 7.54
CA ASP A 268 5.07 -12.20 8.11
C ASP A 268 4.99 -12.41 9.63
N SER A 269 4.19 -11.61 10.37
CA SER A 269 3.93 -11.77 11.80
C SER A 269 3.27 -13.12 12.10
N LEU A 270 2.35 -13.56 11.22
CA LEU A 270 1.68 -14.85 11.26
C LEU A 270 2.56 -16.00 10.73
N GLY A 271 3.75 -15.73 10.22
CA GLY A 271 4.66 -16.76 9.69
C GLY A 271 4.20 -17.42 8.38
N LEU A 272 3.30 -16.77 7.62
CA LEU A 272 2.72 -17.34 6.39
C LEU A 272 3.73 -17.49 5.23
N PHE A 273 4.86 -16.77 5.29
CA PHE A 273 5.91 -16.78 4.25
C PHE A 273 7.34 -16.81 4.81
N LYS A 274 7.56 -17.35 6.01
CA LYS A 274 8.86 -17.28 6.70
C LYS A 274 10.03 -17.69 5.78
N GLY A 275 10.91 -16.74 5.48
CA GLY A 275 12.11 -16.94 4.64
C GLY A 275 11.91 -16.72 3.13
N SER A 276 10.72 -16.33 2.67
CA SER A 276 10.47 -16.05 1.25
C SER A 276 10.60 -14.55 0.94
N PRO A 277 11.43 -14.14 -0.05
CA PRO A 277 11.50 -12.75 -0.46
C PRO A 277 10.16 -12.28 -1.03
N ARG A 278 9.70 -11.10 -0.60
CA ARG A 278 8.46 -10.47 -1.05
C ARG A 278 8.78 -9.38 -2.05
N SER A 279 7.91 -9.20 -3.05
CA SER A 279 8.01 -8.06 -3.97
C SER A 279 6.66 -7.38 -4.14
N VAL A 280 6.67 -6.05 -4.33
CA VAL A 280 5.48 -5.27 -4.65
C VAL A 280 5.68 -4.66 -6.02
N SER A 281 4.81 -5.00 -6.97
CA SER A 281 4.79 -4.39 -8.30
C SER A 281 3.70 -3.34 -8.35
N THR A 282 4.04 -2.12 -8.73
CA THR A 282 3.10 -1.00 -8.75
C THR A 282 2.85 -0.56 -10.20
N THR A 283 1.59 -0.37 -10.60
CA THR A 283 1.21 0.17 -11.92
C THR A 283 0.12 1.23 -11.80
N GLY A 284 0.25 2.36 -12.50
CA GLY A 284 -0.80 3.39 -12.58
C GLY A 284 -0.30 4.82 -12.39
N SER A 285 -1.24 5.76 -12.26
CA SER A 285 -1.01 7.13 -11.80
C SER A 285 -1.34 7.24 -10.32
N TYR A 286 -0.55 7.98 -9.56
CA TYR A 286 -0.67 8.02 -8.09
C TYR A 286 -0.99 9.42 -7.57
N THR A 287 -1.73 9.46 -6.47
CA THR A 287 -2.15 10.64 -5.72
C THR A 287 -1.42 10.73 -4.38
N GLU A 288 -1.63 11.81 -3.64
CA GLU A 288 -1.03 12.10 -2.32
C GLU A 288 -1.37 11.09 -1.20
N ASN A 289 -2.25 10.13 -1.47
CA ASN A 289 -2.66 9.10 -0.51
C ASN A 289 -2.06 7.73 -0.81
N ASP A 290 -1.44 7.52 -1.97
CA ASP A 290 -1.12 6.17 -2.45
C ASP A 290 0.17 5.58 -1.86
N PHE A 291 1.09 6.45 -1.41
CA PHE A 291 2.38 6.10 -0.81
C PHE A 291 2.60 6.76 0.56
N ARG A 292 1.53 6.94 1.35
CA ARG A 292 1.67 7.39 2.74
C ARG A 292 2.46 6.36 3.55
N THR A 293 3.50 6.82 4.22
CA THR A 293 4.48 5.99 4.95
C THR A 293 4.59 6.42 6.42
N ASP A 294 3.50 6.94 6.96
CA ASP A 294 3.44 7.55 8.29
C ASP A 294 3.96 6.57 9.36
N GLY A 295 5.09 6.92 9.99
CA GLY A 295 5.70 6.17 11.10
C GLY A 295 6.28 4.80 10.72
N ILE A 296 6.56 4.53 9.44
CA ILE A 296 7.07 3.23 9.01
C ILE A 296 8.47 3.28 8.38
N ASP A 297 9.32 2.33 8.76
CA ASP A 297 10.57 2.05 8.07
C ASP A 297 10.30 1.28 6.78
N VAL A 298 10.62 1.90 5.64
CA VAL A 298 10.36 1.34 4.32
C VAL A 298 11.41 1.78 3.30
N SER A 299 11.77 0.84 2.41
CA SER A 299 12.68 1.10 1.30
C SER A 299 11.99 0.83 -0.03
N PHE A 300 11.98 1.83 -0.91
CA PHE A 300 11.50 1.75 -2.28
C PHE A 300 12.69 1.66 -3.21
N ALA A 301 12.78 0.57 -3.98
CA ALA A 301 13.88 0.35 -4.91
C ALA A 301 13.36 0.15 -6.34
N GLY A 302 13.71 1.05 -7.25
CA GLY A 302 13.42 0.90 -8.68
C GLY A 302 14.40 -0.03 -9.40
N GLN A 303 14.07 -0.40 -10.63
CA GLN A 303 14.97 -1.17 -11.50
C GLN A 303 16.10 -0.29 -12.06
N VAL A 304 17.25 -0.89 -12.37
CA VAL A 304 18.51 -0.19 -12.71
C VAL A 304 18.39 0.73 -13.94
N SER A 305 17.41 0.52 -14.81
CA SER A 305 17.24 1.28 -16.06
C SER A 305 16.19 2.39 -15.94
N TYR A 306 16.64 3.65 -16.03
CA TYR A 306 15.79 4.84 -16.17
C TYR A 306 15.16 4.90 -17.58
N THR A 307 14.16 4.05 -17.82
CA THR A 307 13.36 4.12 -19.06
C THR A 307 12.10 4.94 -18.80
N ALA A 308 11.57 5.59 -19.85
CA ALA A 308 10.29 6.31 -19.78
C ALA A 308 9.11 5.40 -19.34
N SER A 309 9.27 4.07 -19.45
CA SER A 309 8.30 3.06 -18.99
C SER A 309 8.35 2.80 -17.47
N ASN A 310 9.45 3.15 -16.80
CA ASN A 310 9.71 2.85 -15.39
C ASN A 310 9.66 4.13 -14.54
N LYS A 311 8.66 4.97 -14.78
CA LYS A 311 8.45 6.23 -14.05
C LYS A 311 7.18 6.18 -13.20
N ILE A 312 7.26 6.72 -11.99
CA ILE A 312 6.12 7.03 -11.13
C ILE A 312 5.57 8.38 -11.59
N THR A 313 4.34 8.40 -12.09
CA THR A 313 3.65 9.65 -12.43
C THR A 313 2.82 10.08 -11.23
N PHE A 314 3.23 11.17 -10.59
CA PHE A 314 2.54 11.76 -9.44
C PHE A 314 1.56 12.83 -9.91
N GLN A 315 0.27 12.57 -9.77
CA GLN A 315 -0.82 13.46 -10.14
C GLN A 315 -1.64 13.78 -8.89
N PRO A 316 -1.32 14.88 -8.18
CA PRO A 316 -2.06 15.25 -6.97
C PRO A 316 -3.52 15.59 -7.30
N ASN A 317 -4.43 15.35 -6.36
CA ASN A 317 -5.83 15.75 -6.50
C ASN A 317 -5.96 17.26 -6.29
N LEU A 318 -6.58 17.95 -7.25
CA LEU A 318 -6.78 19.40 -7.24
C LEU A 318 -8.25 19.77 -7.00
N PRO A 319 -8.56 20.85 -6.26
CA PRO A 319 -7.61 21.74 -5.58
C PRO A 319 -7.01 21.05 -4.35
N ILE A 320 -5.72 21.30 -4.11
CA ILE A 320 -5.06 20.82 -2.89
C ILE A 320 -5.73 21.51 -1.69
N SER A 321 -6.13 20.69 -0.71
CA SER A 321 -6.74 21.16 0.54
C SER A 321 -5.92 22.31 1.15
N THR A 322 -6.60 23.28 1.77
CA THR A 322 -5.95 24.40 2.46
C THR A 322 -5.03 23.95 3.60
N ASP A 323 -5.21 22.72 4.09
CA ASP A 323 -4.24 22.04 4.96
C ASP A 323 -3.12 21.41 4.11
N SER A 324 -2.19 22.27 3.67
CA SER A 324 -1.01 21.95 2.83
C SER A 324 -0.03 20.90 3.40
N ILE A 325 -0.35 20.31 4.56
CA ILE A 325 0.49 19.36 5.31
C ILE A 325 0.18 17.89 4.93
N ASP A 326 -0.83 17.66 4.10
CA ASP A 326 -1.28 16.29 3.75
C ASP A 326 -1.04 15.90 2.27
N SER A 327 -0.55 16.83 1.45
CA SER A 327 -0.53 16.69 -0.02
C SER A 327 0.86 16.37 -0.56
N SER A 328 1.38 15.19 -0.25
CA SER A 328 2.67 14.72 -0.77
C SER A 328 2.60 13.27 -1.24
N LEU A 329 3.45 12.88 -2.20
CA LEU A 329 3.51 11.47 -2.61
C LEU A 329 4.06 10.61 -1.45
N PHE A 330 5.17 11.02 -0.84
CA PHE A 330 5.76 10.38 0.33
C PHE A 330 5.62 11.27 1.56
N ARG A 331 4.92 10.77 2.57
CA ARG A 331 4.77 11.43 3.87
C ARG A 331 5.51 10.66 4.96
N ILE A 332 6.36 11.36 5.70
CA ILE A 332 7.18 10.80 6.77
C ILE A 332 6.91 11.56 8.06
N HIS A 333 6.66 10.80 9.12
CA HIS A 333 6.50 11.29 10.49
C HIS A 333 7.67 10.82 11.37
N ASP A 334 7.71 11.32 12.60
CA ASP A 334 8.73 10.93 13.59
C ASP A 334 8.80 9.41 13.76
N GLY A 335 10.02 8.92 13.94
CA GLY A 335 10.32 7.51 14.07
C GLY A 335 10.28 6.69 12.77
N GLY A 336 9.84 7.28 11.65
CA GLY A 336 9.86 6.61 10.34
C GLY A 336 11.13 6.88 9.53
N LEU A 337 11.65 5.85 8.86
CA LEU A 337 12.71 5.94 7.85
C LEU A 337 12.19 5.56 6.46
N VAL A 338 12.20 6.51 5.51
CA VAL A 338 11.93 6.23 4.10
C VAL A 338 13.21 6.30 3.28
N THR A 339 13.53 5.22 2.58
CA THR A 339 14.64 5.18 1.62
C THR A 339 14.11 5.03 0.20
N LEU A 340 14.40 6.00 -0.66
CA LEU A 340 14.11 5.99 -2.09
C LEU A 340 15.39 5.68 -2.86
N THR A 341 15.43 4.60 -3.63
CA THR A 341 16.61 4.19 -4.40
C THR A 341 16.26 3.88 -5.85
N ARG A 342 17.00 4.45 -6.81
CA ARG A 342 16.82 4.13 -8.25
C ARG A 342 15.39 4.36 -8.78
N LEU A 343 14.68 5.34 -8.23
CA LEU A 343 13.35 5.71 -8.69
C LEU A 343 13.41 6.84 -9.72
N TYR A 344 12.47 6.84 -10.66
CA TYR A 344 12.15 8.01 -11.47
C TYR A 344 10.74 8.45 -11.10
N ILE A 345 10.60 9.62 -10.49
CA ILE A 345 9.31 10.24 -10.14
C ILE A 345 9.14 11.53 -10.95
N GLN A 346 8.01 11.65 -11.63
CA GLN A 346 7.61 12.84 -12.38
C GLN A 346 6.30 13.39 -11.80
N ARG A 347 6.34 14.61 -11.26
CA ARG A 347 5.15 15.34 -10.85
C ARG A 347 4.43 15.89 -12.08
N SER A 348 3.10 15.82 -12.05
CA SER A 348 2.21 16.41 -13.06
C SER A 348 2.53 17.89 -13.29
N ASN A 349 2.40 18.34 -14.53
CA ASN A 349 2.54 19.74 -14.93
C ASN A 349 1.20 20.50 -14.99
N ILE A 350 0.13 19.91 -14.45
CA ILE A 350 -1.17 20.59 -14.33
C ILE A 350 -1.04 21.69 -13.28
N SER A 351 -1.49 22.90 -13.60
CA SER A 351 -1.54 24.04 -12.66
C SER A 351 -2.17 23.63 -11.33
N GLY A 352 -1.54 23.99 -10.22
CA GLY A 352 -1.91 23.56 -8.89
C GLY A 352 -1.07 22.40 -8.37
N SER A 353 -0.50 21.55 -9.24
CA SER A 353 0.31 20.40 -8.82
C SER A 353 1.57 20.81 -8.07
N GLU A 354 2.08 22.01 -8.33
CA GLU A 354 3.22 22.60 -7.64
C GLU A 354 3.03 22.71 -6.12
N ASN A 355 1.78 22.80 -5.65
CA ASN A 355 1.46 22.89 -4.22
C ASN A 355 1.69 21.56 -3.48
N ALA A 356 1.87 20.44 -4.20
CA ALA A 356 2.13 19.14 -3.62
C ALA A 356 3.62 18.74 -3.78
N PRO A 357 4.43 18.73 -2.70
CA PRO A 357 5.79 18.20 -2.78
C PRO A 357 5.79 16.71 -3.11
N ILE A 358 6.89 16.21 -3.67
CA ILE A 358 7.10 14.77 -3.81
C ILE A 358 7.23 14.13 -2.43
N ALA A 359 7.98 14.75 -1.53
CA ALA A 359 8.15 14.25 -0.17
C ALA A 359 7.93 15.35 0.86
N LEU A 360 7.19 15.00 1.91
CA LEU A 360 6.98 15.81 3.09
C LEU A 360 7.44 15.01 4.31
N ILE A 361 8.35 15.59 5.09
CA ILE A 361 8.79 15.03 6.37
C ILE A 361 8.53 16.04 7.47
N ILE A 362 7.69 15.66 8.44
CA ILE A 362 7.12 16.56 9.45
C ILE A 362 7.12 15.90 10.83
N ASN A 363 7.31 16.71 11.85
CA ASN A 363 7.12 16.31 13.25
C ASN A 363 5.63 16.20 13.57
N GLY A 364 5.21 15.10 14.21
CA GLY A 364 3.83 14.85 14.62
C GLY A 364 3.39 15.77 15.75
N ILE A 365 2.14 16.22 15.71
CA ILE A 365 1.55 17.12 16.72
C ILE A 365 1.27 16.37 18.04
N GLU A 366 1.21 15.04 18.01
CA GLU A 366 0.88 14.20 19.17
C GLU A 366 1.94 13.12 19.40
N GLN A 367 2.47 13.13 20.62
CA GLN A 367 3.50 12.24 21.18
C GLN A 367 4.94 12.57 20.80
N GLN A 368 5.74 12.81 21.84
CA GLN A 368 7.20 12.71 21.81
C GLN A 368 7.60 11.29 21.39
N SER A 369 7.53 11.02 20.09
CA SER A 369 8.23 9.90 19.50
C SER A 369 9.72 10.14 19.74
N ASN A 370 10.40 9.20 20.41
CA ASN A 370 11.84 9.28 20.66
C ASN A 370 12.70 9.12 19.39
N GLY A 371 12.08 8.98 18.21
CA GLY A 371 12.75 8.74 16.94
C GLY A 371 12.70 9.96 16.01
N VAL A 372 13.85 10.35 15.48
CA VAL A 372 13.98 11.36 14.42
C VAL A 372 13.49 10.75 13.11
N GLY A 373 12.53 11.40 12.44
CA GLY A 373 12.10 11.00 11.09
C GLY A 373 13.24 11.17 10.08
N GLN A 374 13.39 10.22 9.15
CA GLN A 374 14.48 10.21 8.17
C GLN A 374 14.00 9.94 6.74
N LEU A 375 14.51 10.72 5.79
CA LEU A 375 14.32 10.52 4.36
C LEU A 375 15.68 10.41 3.66
N VAL A 376 15.91 9.28 2.99
CA VAL A 376 17.12 9.03 2.19
C VAL A 376 16.73 8.90 0.73
N ILE A 377 17.29 9.73 -0.15
CA ILE A 377 17.08 9.70 -1.59
C ILE A 377 18.41 9.36 -2.25
N ASN A 378 18.49 8.22 -2.94
CA ASN A 378 19.73 7.72 -3.49
C ASN A 378 19.58 7.30 -4.95
N ASN A 379 20.36 7.92 -5.83
CA ASN A 379 20.37 7.58 -7.26
C ASN A 379 18.97 7.68 -7.89
N CYS A 380 18.18 8.69 -7.51
CA CYS A 380 16.83 8.91 -8.03
C CYS A 380 16.81 10.04 -9.08
N VAL A 381 15.77 10.04 -9.92
CA VAL A 381 15.41 11.17 -10.78
C VAL A 381 14.09 11.73 -10.28
N LEU A 382 14.08 12.98 -9.84
CA LEU A 382 12.88 13.70 -9.44
C LEU A 382 12.65 14.85 -10.42
N GLU A 383 11.49 14.89 -11.04
CA GLU A 383 11.15 15.85 -12.09
C GLU A 383 9.85 16.59 -11.76
N GLY A 384 9.92 17.92 -11.78
CA GLY A 384 8.76 18.78 -11.62
C GLY A 384 8.04 19.07 -12.95
N GLY A 385 7.02 19.92 -12.89
CA GLY A 385 6.22 20.32 -14.06
C GLY A 385 6.70 21.60 -14.76
N ASN A 386 7.76 22.23 -14.25
CA ASN A 386 8.16 23.56 -14.68
C ASN A 386 8.66 23.54 -16.12
N SER A 387 8.08 24.41 -16.92
CA SER A 387 8.42 24.60 -18.33
C SER A 387 8.38 26.09 -18.67
N VAL A 388 8.94 26.46 -19.82
CA VAL A 388 8.87 27.84 -20.36
C VAL A 388 7.43 28.35 -20.54
N SER A 389 6.45 27.44 -20.54
CA SER A 389 5.01 27.70 -20.62
C SER A 389 4.28 27.57 -19.28
N SER A 390 4.98 27.37 -18.16
CA SER A 390 4.34 27.31 -16.85
C SER A 390 3.76 28.68 -16.48
N ASP A 391 2.47 28.69 -16.15
CA ASP A 391 1.76 29.89 -15.70
C ASP A 391 1.75 30.03 -14.16
N VAL A 392 2.44 29.13 -13.43
CA VAL A 392 2.49 29.12 -11.95
C VAL A 392 2.92 30.46 -11.37
N TRP A 393 3.85 31.16 -12.03
CA TRP A 393 4.36 32.46 -11.58
C TRP A 393 3.81 33.66 -12.37
N TYR A 394 2.84 33.44 -13.27
CA TYR A 394 2.35 34.44 -14.22
C TYR A 394 1.59 35.57 -13.50
N ASN A 395 2.03 36.82 -13.72
CA ASN A 395 1.42 38.04 -13.16
C ASN A 395 1.17 38.01 -11.63
N LEU A 396 1.92 37.20 -10.88
CA LEU A 396 1.85 37.19 -9.43
C LEU A 396 2.46 38.47 -8.85
N GLY A 397 1.86 38.97 -7.77
CA GLY A 397 2.35 40.12 -7.04
C GLY A 397 3.68 39.86 -6.34
N LEU A 398 4.28 40.91 -5.77
CA LEU A 398 5.56 40.81 -5.08
C LEU A 398 5.47 39.86 -3.87
N ALA A 399 4.35 39.85 -3.15
CA ALA A 399 4.15 39.03 -1.97
C ALA A 399 4.18 37.52 -2.31
N GLU A 400 3.42 37.12 -3.33
CA GLU A 400 3.35 35.73 -3.79
C GLU A 400 4.68 35.30 -4.40
N THR A 401 5.29 36.17 -5.20
CA THR A 401 6.61 35.96 -5.77
C THR A 401 7.66 35.79 -4.65
N CYS A 402 7.56 36.51 -3.54
CA CYS A 402 8.50 36.38 -2.43
C CYS A 402 8.21 35.24 -1.46
N ASN A 403 7.26 34.35 -1.77
CA ASN A 403 7.14 33.05 -1.13
C ASN A 403 8.18 32.07 -1.71
N VAL A 404 9.45 32.25 -1.34
CA VAL A 404 10.58 31.48 -1.91
C VAL A 404 10.53 29.98 -1.61
N GLY A 405 9.81 29.57 -0.57
CA GLY A 405 9.58 28.16 -0.22
C GLY A 405 8.43 27.51 -1.00
N TYR A 406 7.66 28.27 -1.77
CA TYR A 406 6.56 27.75 -2.57
C TYR A 406 7.03 26.80 -3.66
N GLY A 407 6.25 25.75 -3.94
CA GLY A 407 6.52 24.83 -5.04
C GLY A 407 7.63 23.80 -4.78
N ALA A 408 8.07 23.66 -3.53
CA ALA A 408 9.21 22.82 -3.17
C ALA A 408 9.05 21.36 -3.59
N ALA A 409 10.12 20.71 -4.03
CA ALA A 409 10.10 19.28 -4.32
C ALA A 409 10.04 18.45 -3.03
N ILE A 410 10.76 18.89 -2.00
CA ILE A 410 10.85 18.26 -0.68
C ILE A 410 10.64 19.34 0.39
N VAL A 411 9.80 19.03 1.37
CA VAL A 411 9.58 19.88 2.54
C VAL A 411 10.00 19.12 3.79
N ALA A 412 10.87 19.72 4.59
CA ALA A 412 11.40 19.15 5.83
C ALA A 412 11.14 20.09 7.01
N ASP A 413 10.37 19.62 7.97
CA ASP A 413 9.92 20.38 9.13
C ASP A 413 10.21 19.60 10.43
N GLY A 414 10.51 20.31 11.51
CA GLY A 414 10.81 19.70 12.81
C GLY A 414 12.20 19.05 12.88
N GLN A 415 12.45 18.27 13.93
CA GLN A 415 13.69 17.50 14.10
C GLN A 415 13.69 16.29 13.15
N THR A 416 13.97 16.54 11.88
CA THR A 416 13.94 15.56 10.79
C THR A 416 15.24 15.57 10.01
N ILE A 417 15.57 14.45 9.36
CA ILE A 417 16.81 14.31 8.57
C ILE A 417 16.46 13.98 7.12
N VAL A 418 17.00 14.76 6.18
CA VAL A 418 16.92 14.50 4.74
C VAL A 418 18.32 14.33 4.17
N GLN A 419 18.56 13.23 3.49
CA GLN A 419 19.83 12.96 2.81
C GLN A 419 19.61 12.65 1.33
N ILE A 420 20.29 13.38 0.46
CA ILE A 420 20.17 13.25 -1.00
C ILE A 420 21.54 12.91 -1.58
N PHE A 421 21.61 11.77 -2.26
CA PHE A 421 22.83 11.21 -2.82
C PHE A 421 22.66 10.89 -4.31
N ARG A 422 23.65 11.27 -5.13
CA ARG A 422 23.78 10.86 -6.54
C ARG A 422 22.49 10.98 -7.36
N SER A 423 21.62 11.92 -7.00
CA SER A 423 20.28 12.04 -7.58
C SER A 423 20.24 13.17 -8.60
N ASN A 424 19.25 13.18 -9.48
CA ASN A 424 19.01 14.27 -10.42
C ASN A 424 17.65 14.89 -10.11
N ILE A 425 17.65 16.13 -9.62
CA ILE A 425 16.43 16.86 -9.29
C ILE A 425 16.34 18.06 -10.22
N ARG A 426 15.27 18.12 -11.01
CA ARG A 426 15.14 19.08 -12.11
C ARG A 426 13.70 19.54 -12.33
N THR A 427 13.57 20.66 -13.04
CA THR A 427 12.30 21.22 -13.55
C THR A 427 11.21 21.46 -12.50
N PHE A 428 11.56 21.76 -11.25
CA PHE A 428 10.58 22.24 -10.27
C PHE A 428 10.35 23.75 -10.39
N GLU A 429 9.12 24.15 -10.10
CA GLU A 429 8.66 25.55 -10.09
C GLU A 429 9.23 26.32 -8.89
N GLY A 430 9.58 25.61 -7.82
CA GLY A 430 10.17 26.12 -6.58
C GLY A 430 11.52 25.47 -6.23
N PRO A 431 11.94 25.52 -4.96
CA PRO A 431 13.22 24.96 -4.52
C PRO A 431 13.21 23.43 -4.52
N VAL A 432 14.42 22.85 -4.54
CA VAL A 432 14.63 21.41 -4.29
C VAL A 432 14.14 21.06 -2.89
N VAL A 433 14.61 21.80 -1.88
CA VAL A 433 14.30 21.56 -0.48
C VAL A 433 13.90 22.87 0.20
N ARG A 434 12.80 22.83 0.95
CA ARG A 434 12.43 23.82 1.96
C ARG A 434 12.59 23.19 3.34
N ALA A 435 13.45 23.75 4.18
CA ALA A 435 13.76 23.23 5.51
C ALA A 435 13.44 24.26 6.61
N LEU A 436 12.81 23.81 7.69
CA LEU A 436 12.37 24.63 8.82
C LEU A 436 12.32 23.86 10.15
N ASN A 437 12.18 24.60 11.26
CA ASN A 437 12.00 24.12 12.64
C ASN A 437 12.94 22.99 13.10
N GLY A 438 14.22 23.07 12.76
CA GLY A 438 15.24 22.14 13.27
C GLY A 438 15.60 21.00 12.32
N ALA A 439 15.10 21.04 11.09
CA ALA A 439 15.40 20.03 10.08
C ALA A 439 16.88 20.03 9.71
N SER A 440 17.41 18.86 9.38
CA SER A 440 18.78 18.67 8.90
C SER A 440 18.78 18.12 7.49
N VAL A 441 19.43 18.82 6.57
CA VAL A 441 19.48 18.47 5.15
C VAL A 441 20.92 18.27 4.72
N PHE A 442 21.18 17.17 4.01
CA PHE A 442 22.46 16.85 3.41
C PHE A 442 22.29 16.54 1.91
N ILE A 443 23.04 17.25 1.05
CA ILE A 443 23.05 17.04 -0.40
C ILE A 443 24.50 16.81 -0.85
N ASP A 444 24.77 15.64 -1.41
CA ASP A 444 26.13 15.25 -1.81
C ASP A 444 26.61 15.90 -3.11
N ARG A 445 27.93 15.84 -3.32
CA ARG A 445 28.59 16.41 -4.51
C ARG A 445 28.22 15.75 -5.83
N TYR A 446 27.56 14.59 -5.81
CA TYR A 446 27.19 13.84 -7.00
C TYR A 446 25.73 14.09 -7.39
N THR A 447 24.97 14.81 -6.57
CA THR A 447 23.59 15.18 -6.84
C THR A 447 23.55 16.37 -7.80
N ILE A 448 22.83 16.21 -8.90
CA ILE A 448 22.58 17.25 -9.89
C ILE A 448 21.33 18.02 -9.47
N LEU A 449 21.49 19.32 -9.23
CA LEU A 449 20.39 20.25 -9.00
C LEU A 449 20.25 21.15 -10.22
N ASP A 450 19.29 20.79 -11.08
CA ASP A 450 18.89 21.55 -12.26
C ASP A 450 17.48 22.11 -12.11
N ASN A 451 17.20 22.56 -10.88
CA ASN A 451 15.97 23.26 -10.55
C ASN A 451 16.15 24.71 -10.91
N ASN A 452 15.63 25.05 -12.09
CA ASN A 452 15.71 26.39 -12.61
C ASN A 452 14.85 27.38 -11.81
N GLY A 453 13.92 26.92 -10.96
CA GLY A 453 13.02 27.75 -10.15
C GLY A 453 12.38 28.87 -10.96
N LEU A 454 12.29 28.68 -12.29
CA LEU A 454 12.20 29.78 -13.24
C LEU A 454 10.81 30.39 -13.09
N ARG A 455 10.77 31.63 -12.61
CA ARG A 455 9.53 32.40 -12.45
C ARG A 455 9.16 33.03 -13.77
N ASN A 456 8.90 32.18 -14.76
CA ASN A 456 8.64 32.62 -16.12
C ASN A 456 7.52 33.65 -16.15
N ARG A 457 7.74 34.75 -16.90
CA ARG A 457 6.76 35.83 -17.08
C ARG A 457 6.34 36.53 -15.78
N ASN A 458 7.22 36.51 -14.77
CA ASN A 458 7.10 37.30 -13.55
C ASN A 458 8.08 38.49 -13.57
N THR A 459 7.73 39.57 -12.86
CA THR A 459 8.58 40.74 -12.64
C THR A 459 9.95 40.39 -12.02
N LEU A 460 10.03 39.26 -11.28
CA LEU A 460 11.26 38.69 -10.71
C LEU A 460 11.68 37.37 -11.39
N SER A 461 11.49 37.26 -12.71
CA SER A 461 11.82 36.06 -13.50
C SER A 461 13.29 35.62 -13.46
N SER A 462 14.21 36.50 -13.06
CA SER A 462 15.63 36.17 -12.85
C SER A 462 15.92 35.49 -11.51
N MET A 463 14.94 35.45 -10.59
CA MET A 463 15.10 34.81 -9.29
C MET A 463 14.95 33.30 -9.44
N GLN A 464 16.02 32.58 -9.11
CA GLN A 464 16.01 31.13 -8.97
C GLN A 464 16.19 30.80 -7.49
N THR A 465 15.79 29.60 -7.08
CA THR A 465 15.96 29.12 -5.70
C THR A 465 16.25 27.64 -5.75
N ASN A 466 17.41 27.21 -5.23
CA ASN A 466 17.73 25.79 -5.12
C ASN A 466 17.34 25.25 -3.75
N VAL A 467 17.65 25.98 -2.67
CA VAL A 467 17.39 25.54 -1.30
C VAL A 467 16.93 26.73 -0.46
N VAL A 468 15.96 26.47 0.43
CA VAL A 468 15.40 27.46 1.36
C VAL A 468 15.58 26.97 2.79
N CYS A 469 16.20 27.80 3.63
CA CYS A 469 16.25 27.65 5.09
C CYS A 469 15.42 28.75 5.75
N GLU A 470 14.33 28.36 6.42
CA GLU A 470 13.43 29.28 7.13
C GLU A 470 13.65 29.30 8.64
N GLY A 471 14.40 28.33 9.19
CA GLY A 471 14.67 28.18 10.62
C GLY A 471 13.39 28.03 11.45
N GLY A 472 13.36 28.59 12.67
CA GLY A 472 12.19 28.54 13.55
C GLY A 472 12.52 27.92 14.92
N ILE A 473 11.74 26.92 15.35
CA ILE A 473 12.03 26.20 16.60
C ILE A 473 13.26 25.30 16.39
N GLY A 474 14.36 25.54 17.11
CA GLY A 474 15.61 24.77 16.95
C GLY A 474 16.45 25.21 15.75
N THR A 475 17.65 24.63 15.58
CA THR A 475 18.57 25.02 14.49
C THR A 475 18.38 24.15 13.27
N THR A 476 17.94 24.75 12.17
CA THR A 476 17.84 24.08 10.87
C THR A 476 19.23 24.07 10.22
N THR A 477 19.70 22.91 9.78
CA THR A 477 21.04 22.73 9.23
C THR A 477 20.97 22.29 7.77
N ILE A 478 21.75 22.93 6.90
CA ILE A 478 21.82 22.59 5.48
C ILE A 478 23.27 22.42 5.07
N ASN A 479 23.64 21.19 4.72
CA ASN A 479 24.91 20.85 4.11
C ASN A 479 24.69 20.58 2.62
N ILE A 480 25.30 21.37 1.75
CA ILE A 480 25.13 21.24 0.29
C ILE A 480 26.48 21.35 -0.43
N ALA A 481 26.73 20.40 -1.32
CA ALA A 481 27.81 20.50 -2.29
C ALA A 481 27.33 21.19 -3.58
N LEU A 482 28.05 22.21 -4.01
CA LEU A 482 27.73 23.07 -5.15
C LEU A 482 28.27 22.54 -6.49
N ASP A 483 29.08 21.48 -6.45
CA ASP A 483 29.79 20.88 -7.58
C ASP A 483 28.89 20.62 -8.81
N ASN A 484 27.62 20.25 -8.58
CA ASN A 484 26.66 19.89 -9.61
C ASN A 484 25.35 20.71 -9.52
N VAL A 485 25.43 21.93 -9.00
CA VAL A 485 24.31 22.89 -9.04
C VAL A 485 24.41 23.69 -10.34
N THR A 486 23.49 23.49 -11.29
CA THR A 486 23.59 24.07 -12.64
C THR A 486 23.75 25.59 -12.61
N SER A 487 22.99 26.29 -11.76
CA SER A 487 23.08 27.75 -11.63
C SER A 487 24.42 28.22 -11.06
N PHE A 488 25.03 27.45 -10.16
CA PHE A 488 26.33 27.77 -9.57
C PHE A 488 27.46 27.52 -10.56
N THR A 489 27.42 26.39 -11.26
CA THR A 489 28.44 26.09 -12.29
C THR A 489 28.40 27.07 -13.48
N SER A 490 27.24 27.65 -13.78
CA SER A 490 27.06 28.58 -14.90
C SER A 490 27.28 30.05 -14.53
N THR A 491 26.82 30.48 -13.35
CA THR A 491 26.82 31.90 -12.95
C THR A 491 27.49 32.17 -11.60
N TYR A 492 28.04 31.14 -10.95
CA TYR A 492 28.54 31.19 -9.57
C TYR A 492 27.49 31.60 -8.54
N ASN A 493 26.19 31.44 -8.87
CA ASN A 493 25.09 31.70 -7.95
C ASN A 493 24.39 30.40 -7.55
N ALA A 494 24.50 30.03 -6.28
CA ALA A 494 23.89 28.82 -5.75
C ALA A 494 22.42 29.01 -5.38
N TRP A 495 21.93 30.26 -5.29
CA TRP A 495 20.53 30.56 -4.98
C TRP A 495 20.03 29.84 -3.73
N ILE A 496 20.80 29.94 -2.65
CA ILE A 496 20.43 29.44 -1.33
C ILE A 496 19.86 30.61 -0.52
N TYR A 497 18.62 30.44 -0.07
CA TYR A 497 17.92 31.45 0.73
C TYR A 497 17.99 31.09 2.22
N GLN A 498 18.23 32.11 3.04
CA GLN A 498 18.30 32.03 4.49
C GLN A 498 17.46 33.15 5.09
N SER A 499 16.51 32.83 5.96
CA SER A 499 15.74 33.85 6.69
C SER A 499 16.62 34.52 7.76
N SER A 500 16.68 35.86 7.73
CA SER A 500 17.53 36.69 8.62
C SER A 500 17.14 36.65 10.09
N GLU A 501 15.92 36.21 10.41
CA GLU A 501 15.39 36.14 11.78
C GLU A 501 15.49 34.74 12.40
N SER A 502 16.22 33.82 11.75
CA SER A 502 16.07 32.38 11.99
C SER A 502 17.39 31.66 12.30
N SER A 503 17.30 30.65 13.17
CA SER A 503 18.33 29.68 13.53
C SER A 503 18.64 28.74 12.36
N CYS A 504 19.25 29.28 11.31
CA CYS A 504 19.68 28.56 10.12
C CYS A 504 21.21 28.48 10.06
N ASP A 505 21.74 27.27 9.91
CA ASP A 505 23.16 27.01 9.68
C ASP A 505 23.34 26.37 8.32
N ILE A 506 24.07 27.05 7.42
CA ILE A 506 24.25 26.64 6.03
C ILE A 506 25.73 26.45 5.75
N ASN A 507 26.10 25.22 5.43
CA ASN A 507 27.42 24.84 5.00
C ASN A 507 27.38 24.46 3.52
N ALA A 508 27.77 25.42 2.68
CA ALA A 508 27.92 25.21 1.25
C ALA A 508 29.38 24.89 0.92
N THR A 509 29.62 23.80 0.19
CA THR A 509 30.97 23.38 -0.21
C THR A 509 31.11 23.31 -1.72
N TYR A 510 32.27 23.67 -2.25
CA TYR A 510 32.62 23.51 -3.66
C TYR A 510 34.00 22.86 -3.73
N TYR A 511 34.08 21.67 -4.33
CA TYR A 511 35.29 20.83 -4.31
C TYR A 511 35.85 20.59 -2.89
N GLY A 512 34.97 20.46 -1.90
CA GLY A 512 35.34 20.23 -0.49
C GLY A 512 35.85 21.46 0.26
N THR A 513 35.87 22.63 -0.37
CA THR A 513 36.17 23.92 0.29
C THR A 513 34.89 24.68 0.57
N LEU A 514 34.88 25.54 1.60
CA LEU A 514 33.73 26.41 1.87
C LEU A 514 33.47 27.32 0.66
N GLY A 515 32.33 27.11 0.01
CA GLY A 515 31.84 27.93 -1.09
C GLY A 515 30.96 29.05 -0.54
N GLN A 516 31.03 30.24 -1.15
CA GLN A 516 30.03 31.25 -0.83
C GLN A 516 28.68 30.80 -1.41
N PRO A 517 27.61 30.73 -0.60
CA PRO A 517 26.29 30.30 -1.05
C PRO A 517 25.63 31.29 -2.03
N ARG A 518 26.28 32.41 -2.33
CA ARG A 518 25.78 33.49 -3.20
C ARG A 518 26.93 34.07 -4.03
N SER A 519 26.61 34.46 -5.26
CA SER A 519 27.50 35.30 -6.08
C SER A 519 27.58 36.72 -5.52
N PHE A 520 28.65 37.44 -5.88
CA PHE A 520 28.76 38.89 -5.63
C PHE A 520 27.55 39.66 -6.22
N PRO A 521 27.12 40.77 -5.62
CA PRO A 521 25.89 41.48 -5.98
C PRO A 521 25.99 42.14 -7.35
N GLN A 522 24.90 42.15 -8.14
CA GLN A 522 24.84 42.86 -9.43
C GLN A 522 24.29 44.30 -9.34
N LYS A 523 23.73 44.71 -8.19
CA LYS A 523 23.35 46.10 -7.91
C LYS A 523 23.81 46.48 -6.50
N ASN A 524 24.61 47.54 -6.42
CA ASN A 524 25.18 48.04 -5.17
C ASN A 524 24.37 49.17 -4.56
N SER A 525 23.22 49.52 -5.15
CA SER A 525 22.39 50.65 -4.71
C SER A 525 20.93 50.53 -5.18
N ALA A 526 20.00 50.99 -4.35
CA ALA A 526 18.63 51.33 -4.73
C ALA A 526 18.34 52.80 -4.39
N LYS A 527 17.47 53.43 -5.17
CA LYS A 527 16.92 54.75 -4.84
C LYS A 527 15.58 54.58 -4.12
N VAL A 528 15.44 55.22 -2.97
CA VAL A 528 14.23 55.31 -2.16
C VAL A 528 13.83 56.78 -2.14
N THR A 529 12.61 57.09 -2.57
CA THR A 529 12.06 58.45 -2.49
C THR A 529 11.17 58.55 -1.26
N ILE A 530 11.44 59.52 -0.39
CA ILE A 530 10.67 59.79 0.82
C ILE A 530 9.91 61.09 0.59
N ASP A 531 8.59 60.97 0.44
CA ASP A 531 7.68 62.10 0.29
C ASP A 531 7.01 62.43 1.63
N ASN A 532 7.13 63.68 2.06
CA ASN A 532 6.37 64.27 3.16
C ASN A 532 5.56 65.45 2.60
N THR A 533 4.51 65.90 3.31
CA THR A 533 3.46 66.84 2.88
C THR A 533 3.96 68.05 2.10
N ASN A 534 5.20 68.52 2.33
CA ASN A 534 5.81 69.65 1.63
C ASN A 534 7.24 69.42 1.11
N LYS A 535 7.81 68.21 1.19
CA LYS A 535 9.22 67.93 0.82
C LYS A 535 9.40 66.50 0.31
N THR A 536 10.19 66.35 -0.76
CA THR A 536 10.66 65.07 -1.29
C THR A 536 12.16 64.93 -1.02
N ALA A 537 12.60 63.79 -0.50
CA ALA A 537 14.00 63.43 -0.35
C ALA A 537 14.30 62.14 -1.12
N GLU A 538 15.26 62.17 -2.06
CA GLU A 538 15.81 60.96 -2.65
C GLU A 538 16.96 60.43 -1.79
N VAL A 539 16.79 59.24 -1.24
CA VAL A 539 17.82 58.50 -0.51
C VAL A 539 18.34 57.39 -1.43
N THR A 540 19.62 57.44 -1.79
CA THR A 540 20.26 56.28 -2.42
C THR A 540 20.76 55.35 -1.33
N VAL A 541 20.07 54.23 -1.14
CA VAL A 541 20.50 53.15 -0.26
C VAL A 541 21.58 52.37 -0.99
N GLY A 542 22.85 52.69 -0.68
CA GLY A 542 23.99 51.86 -1.08
C GLY A 542 24.05 50.61 -0.20
N GLY A 543 24.26 49.45 -0.80
CA GLY A 543 24.34 48.20 -0.07
C GLY A 543 24.71 47.03 -0.97
N LYS A 544 25.55 46.12 -0.45
CA LYS A 544 25.95 44.89 -1.14
C LYS A 544 24.86 43.81 -1.13
N PHE A 545 23.64 44.07 -0.63
CA PHE A 545 22.69 42.99 -0.32
C PHE A 545 21.22 43.37 -0.53
N LEU A 546 20.89 44.14 -1.57
CA LEU A 546 19.48 44.45 -1.87
C LEU A 546 18.82 43.28 -2.60
N GLU A 547 18.21 42.36 -1.85
CA GLU A 547 17.42 41.26 -2.41
C GLU A 547 16.03 41.74 -2.86
N PRO A 548 15.48 41.21 -3.97
CA PRO A 548 14.13 41.54 -4.40
C PRO A 548 13.03 41.17 -3.39
N CYS A 549 13.34 40.26 -2.46
CA CYS A 549 12.43 39.77 -1.42
C CYS A 549 12.87 40.17 -0.01
N LEU A 550 13.70 41.22 0.13
CA LEU A 550 13.90 41.90 1.41
C LEU A 550 12.55 42.38 1.94
N ARG A 551 12.06 41.74 3.00
CA ARG A 551 10.76 42.06 3.61
C ARG A 551 10.79 43.31 4.49
N LYS A 552 11.98 43.81 4.80
CA LYS A 552 12.15 44.94 5.71
C LYS A 552 13.38 45.75 5.33
N LEU A 553 13.16 47.01 4.98
CA LEU A 553 14.19 48.02 4.93
C LEU A 553 13.90 49.02 6.06
N VAL A 554 14.68 48.96 7.14
CA VAL A 554 14.55 49.93 8.24
C VAL A 554 15.37 51.15 7.88
N LEU A 555 14.68 52.28 7.73
CA LEU A 555 15.31 53.58 7.49
C LEU A 555 15.10 54.43 8.74
N GLU A 556 16.15 54.56 9.54
CA GLU A 556 16.15 55.43 10.72
C GLU A 556 16.55 56.85 10.29
N ILE A 557 15.65 57.80 10.49
CA ILE A 557 15.91 59.21 10.21
C ILE A 557 16.23 59.90 11.52
N HIS A 558 17.41 60.52 11.58
CA HIS A 558 17.84 61.32 12.71
C HIS A 558 17.77 62.79 12.33
N GLU A 559 17.00 63.56 13.10
CA GLU A 559 17.10 65.02 13.04
C GLU A 559 18.36 65.45 13.78
N LYS A 560 19.21 66.23 13.12
CA LYS A 560 20.48 66.68 13.70
C LYS A 560 20.17 67.49 14.96
N ASP A 561 20.76 67.08 16.09
CA ASP A 561 20.64 67.71 17.41
C ASP A 561 19.31 67.45 18.17
N SER A 562 18.49 66.48 17.74
CA SER A 562 17.29 66.02 18.48
C SER A 562 17.49 64.62 19.09
N THR A 563 16.96 64.38 20.29
CA THR A 563 16.90 63.04 20.91
C THR A 563 15.72 62.21 20.42
N ASP A 564 14.80 62.81 19.68
CA ASP A 564 13.60 62.12 19.20
C ASP A 564 13.93 61.23 18.00
N LYS A 565 13.55 59.95 18.13
CA LYS A 565 13.77 58.93 17.11
C LYS A 565 12.48 58.69 16.35
N GLN A 566 12.49 58.96 15.05
CA GLN A 566 11.40 58.54 14.17
C GLN A 566 11.88 57.34 13.34
N ILE A 567 11.39 56.16 13.69
CA ILE A 567 11.64 54.94 12.93
C ILE A 567 10.57 54.86 11.84
N ILE A 568 10.99 54.93 10.58
CA ILE A 568 10.11 54.65 9.45
C ILE A 568 10.37 53.22 9.01
N ASN A 569 9.40 52.35 9.26
CA ASN A 569 9.41 51.00 8.70
C ASN A 569 8.88 51.10 7.26
N ILE A 570 9.75 50.83 6.30
CA ILE A 570 9.35 50.65 4.90
C ILE A 570 9.18 49.14 4.72
N SER A 571 7.92 48.71 4.71
CA SER A 571 7.50 47.33 4.45
C SER A 571 7.33 47.08 2.96
#